data_AF-M3DC33-F1
#
_entry.id   AF-M3DC33-F1
#
_cell.length_a   1.000
_cell.length_b   1.000
_cell.length_c   1.000
_cell.angle_alpha   90.00
_cell.angle_beta   90.00
_cell.angle_gamma   90.00
#
_symmetry.space_group_name_H-M   'P 1'
#
loop_
_entity.id
_entity.type
_entity.pdbx_description
1 polymer ?
#
loop_
_entity_poly.entity_id
_entity_poly.type
_entity_poly.pdbx_seq_one_letter_code
_entity_poly.pdbx_strand_id
1 'polypeptide(L)'
;MAALASDSLGESLLAWVRSFEGGGRVDQLGSLNDGTVLWAILQDVDPDYFAGSLPEPDIEQSSEWTRKWQNLKQLERQLSVYYRDVCNGQDAAGTSNGPDLKAIASESSIPHLERLIMEIIRAAMASPASNQRMGKRLLGLGNEHAMAIAYEIRNMQDAEAPESESASRDGSAYHSEQELPERSVAAKKTRQNGGLFGDPMLEKEEELLQAQATIEKLQASHAAAQRQLQDLKQAKEQLQEAFDTYRSEINARGRPAVADDDLKKLQRQADNDRAYIDDLEAQLQTSRNAVDDYERQIQRFKDEHEAGQKLRDDLQVLRAENEDLNQKVKANENLKKKIHALQEQDKANSSLREELKLANERLEELERLKQVQAGLEKEIIEKKGLIRNQEYQINELTTTRKHAEYDARVLAQKLEAARERQERDHEAIEELRNKLQE
;
A
#
# COMPACT_ATOMS: atom_id res chain seq x y z
N MET A 1 24.71 -21.51 1.49
CA MET A 1 23.45 -22.27 1.26
C MET A 1 22.47 -21.56 0.31
N ALA A 2 22.51 -20.23 0.14
CA ALA A 2 21.61 -19.54 -0.80
C ALA A 2 21.85 -19.86 -2.29
N ALA A 3 23.08 -20.19 -2.70
CA ALA A 3 23.42 -20.45 -4.10
C ALA A 3 22.97 -21.83 -4.65
N LEU A 4 22.59 -22.77 -3.79
CA LEU A 4 22.11 -24.10 -4.22
C LEU A 4 20.58 -24.14 -4.42
N ALA A 5 19.86 -23.12 -3.96
CA ALA A 5 18.40 -23.02 -4.08
C ALA A 5 17.96 -22.28 -5.37
N SER A 6 18.83 -21.41 -5.92
CA SER A 6 18.54 -20.72 -7.19
C SER A 6 18.59 -21.67 -8.38
N ASP A 7 19.56 -22.59 -8.42
CA ASP A 7 19.70 -23.55 -9.53
C ASP A 7 18.53 -24.54 -9.59
N SER A 8 17.95 -24.93 -8.43
CA SER A 8 16.80 -25.85 -8.39
C SER A 8 15.47 -25.18 -8.76
N LEU A 9 15.31 -23.88 -8.46
CA LEU A 9 14.09 -23.14 -8.82
C LEU A 9 14.02 -22.92 -10.33
N GLY A 10 15.11 -22.46 -10.96
CA GLY A 10 15.16 -22.21 -12.40
C GLY A 10 14.85 -23.46 -13.23
N GLU A 11 15.39 -24.62 -12.84
CA GLU A 11 15.07 -25.91 -13.48
C GLU A 11 13.60 -26.31 -13.29
N SER A 12 13.04 -26.09 -12.10
CA SER A 12 11.62 -26.36 -11.80
C SER A 12 10.69 -25.47 -12.60
N LEU A 13 11.00 -24.19 -12.76
CA LEU A 13 10.22 -23.25 -13.56
C LEU A 13 10.30 -23.56 -15.05
N LEU A 14 11.48 -23.95 -15.53
CA LEU A 14 11.65 -24.40 -16.91
C LEU A 14 10.86 -25.68 -17.19
N ALA A 15 10.86 -26.65 -16.26
CA ALA A 15 10.04 -27.86 -16.36
C ALA A 15 8.54 -27.52 -16.40
N TRP A 16 8.10 -26.56 -15.60
CA TRP A 16 6.72 -26.07 -15.61
C TRP A 16 6.34 -25.45 -16.95
N VAL A 17 7.15 -24.54 -17.49
CA VAL A 17 6.95 -23.92 -18.81
C VAL A 17 6.88 -24.97 -19.91
N ARG A 18 7.77 -25.96 -19.90
CA ARG A 18 7.81 -27.05 -20.90
C ARG A 18 6.58 -27.94 -20.91
N SER A 19 5.81 -27.96 -19.82
CA SER A 19 4.59 -28.76 -19.76
C SER A 19 3.46 -28.23 -20.65
N PHE A 20 3.50 -26.96 -21.06
CA PHE A 20 2.47 -26.33 -21.89
C PHE A 20 2.63 -26.67 -23.39
N GLU A 21 1.52 -26.67 -24.12
CA GLU A 21 1.51 -26.83 -25.57
C GLU A 21 2.21 -25.62 -26.22
N GLY A 22 3.45 -25.80 -26.68
CA GLY A 22 4.33 -24.73 -27.18
C GLY A 22 5.57 -24.48 -26.32
N GLY A 23 5.54 -24.86 -25.04
CA GLY A 23 6.68 -24.70 -24.11
C GLY A 23 7.83 -25.68 -24.34
N GLY A 24 7.60 -26.80 -25.04
CA GLY A 24 8.63 -27.79 -25.34
C GLY A 24 9.76 -27.31 -26.28
N ARG A 25 9.64 -26.10 -26.85
CA ARG A 25 10.67 -25.46 -27.70
C ARG A 25 11.66 -24.60 -26.90
N VAL A 26 11.48 -24.49 -25.59
CA VAL A 26 12.27 -23.63 -24.70
C VAL A 26 13.39 -24.46 -24.06
N ASP A 27 14.62 -24.27 -24.53
CA ASP A 27 15.79 -24.98 -24.01
C ASP A 27 16.36 -24.35 -22.74
N GLN A 28 16.19 -23.04 -22.58
CA GLN A 28 16.72 -22.26 -21.46
C GLN A 28 15.75 -21.14 -21.09
N LEU A 29 15.70 -20.76 -19.81
CA LEU A 29 14.84 -19.68 -19.32
C LEU A 29 15.07 -18.36 -20.09
N GLY A 30 16.32 -18.01 -20.40
CA GLY A 30 16.66 -16.76 -21.12
C GLY A 30 15.97 -16.60 -22.49
N SER A 31 15.50 -17.70 -23.10
CA SER A 31 14.73 -17.65 -24.36
C SER A 31 13.28 -17.13 -24.21
N LEU A 32 12.80 -16.93 -22.98
CA LEU A 32 11.48 -16.37 -22.66
C LEU A 32 11.48 -14.83 -22.58
N ASN A 33 12.60 -14.18 -22.88
CA ASN A 33 12.78 -12.72 -22.75
C ASN A 33 11.91 -11.88 -23.70
N ASP A 34 11.30 -12.49 -24.72
CA ASP A 34 10.41 -11.84 -25.69
C ASP A 34 8.94 -11.81 -25.27
N GLY A 35 8.59 -12.55 -24.20
CA GLY A 35 7.25 -12.64 -23.64
C GLY A 35 6.24 -13.45 -24.46
N THR A 36 6.61 -14.00 -25.62
CA THR A 36 5.69 -14.67 -26.54
C THR A 36 5.14 -15.99 -25.97
N VAL A 37 6.04 -16.83 -25.46
CA VAL A 37 5.69 -18.10 -24.80
C VAL A 37 4.93 -17.85 -23.50
N LEU A 38 5.32 -16.83 -22.73
CA LEU A 38 4.65 -16.47 -21.48
C LEU A 38 3.21 -15.99 -21.75
N TRP A 39 2.99 -15.26 -22.85
CA TRP A 39 1.64 -14.88 -23.28
C TRP A 39 0.80 -16.09 -23.70
N ALA A 40 1.36 -17.03 -24.45
CA ALA A 40 0.65 -18.27 -24.79
C ALA A 40 0.25 -19.08 -23.55
N ILE A 41 1.09 -19.08 -22.51
CA ILE A 41 0.77 -19.69 -21.21
C ILE A 41 -0.42 -18.98 -20.56
N LEU A 42 -0.45 -17.64 -20.55
CA LEU A 42 -1.59 -16.89 -20.03
C LEU A 42 -2.89 -17.18 -20.82
N GLN A 43 -2.80 -17.41 -22.12
CA GLN A 43 -3.95 -17.83 -22.93
C GLN A 43 -4.43 -19.25 -22.59
N ASP A 44 -3.54 -20.17 -22.19
CA ASP A 44 -3.94 -21.51 -21.67
C ASP A 44 -4.51 -21.45 -20.25
N VAL A 45 -4.14 -20.43 -19.47
CA VAL A 45 -4.68 -20.14 -18.14
C VAL A 45 -6.12 -19.67 -18.26
N ASP A 46 -6.38 -18.64 -19.05
CA ASP A 46 -7.72 -18.09 -19.21
C ASP A 46 -7.89 -17.50 -20.62
N PRO A 47 -8.39 -18.30 -21.59
CA PRO A 47 -8.50 -17.87 -22.98
C PRO A 47 -9.53 -16.75 -23.16
N ASP A 48 -10.52 -16.67 -22.27
CA ASP A 48 -11.59 -15.67 -22.34
C ASP A 48 -11.07 -14.30 -21.86
N TYR A 49 -10.20 -14.28 -20.83
CA TYR A 49 -9.61 -13.04 -20.34
C TYR A 49 -8.43 -12.56 -21.18
N PHE A 50 -7.49 -13.45 -21.50
CA PHE A 50 -6.30 -13.13 -22.31
C PHE A 50 -6.58 -13.22 -23.82
N ALA A 51 -7.77 -12.75 -24.21
CA ALA A 51 -8.19 -12.70 -25.61
C ALA A 51 -7.44 -11.60 -26.36
N GLY A 52 -6.69 -11.97 -27.41
CA GLY A 52 -5.97 -11.03 -28.27
C GLY A 52 -4.54 -11.46 -28.56
N SER A 53 -3.74 -10.50 -29.03
CA SER A 53 -2.32 -10.69 -29.33
C SER A 53 -1.47 -9.70 -28.54
N LEU A 54 -0.20 -10.04 -28.36
CA LEU A 54 0.80 -9.08 -27.89
C LEU A 54 0.92 -7.90 -28.88
N PRO A 55 1.45 -6.74 -28.43
CA PRO A 55 1.71 -5.59 -29.30
C PRO A 55 2.63 -5.93 -30.48
N GLU A 56 3.64 -6.78 -30.25
CA GLU A 56 4.60 -7.24 -31.25
C GLU A 56 4.59 -8.78 -31.30
N PRO A 57 3.63 -9.42 -32.01
CA PRO A 57 3.44 -10.87 -31.99
C PRO A 57 4.49 -11.63 -32.80
N ASP A 58 5.05 -11.03 -33.85
CA ASP A 58 6.02 -11.65 -34.78
C ASP A 58 7.46 -11.26 -34.45
N ILE A 59 7.82 -11.22 -33.16
CA ILE A 59 9.14 -10.80 -32.72
C ILE A 59 10.15 -11.97 -32.78
N GLU A 60 11.26 -11.79 -33.46
CA GLU A 60 12.36 -12.75 -33.44
C GLU A 60 13.22 -12.56 -32.19
N GLN A 61 13.89 -13.62 -31.71
CA GLN A 61 14.80 -13.55 -30.55
C GLN A 61 15.95 -12.55 -30.72
N SER A 62 16.33 -12.23 -31.97
CA SER A 62 17.37 -11.25 -32.34
C SER A 62 16.88 -9.79 -32.35
N SER A 63 15.58 -9.56 -32.15
CA SER A 63 14.96 -8.24 -32.26
C SER A 63 15.39 -7.29 -31.13
N GLU A 64 15.23 -5.98 -31.37
CA GLU A 64 15.55 -4.95 -30.38
C GLU A 64 14.84 -5.17 -29.03
N TRP A 65 15.61 -5.03 -27.95
CA TRP A 65 15.13 -5.22 -26.58
C TRP A 65 13.92 -4.34 -26.24
N THR A 66 13.78 -3.17 -26.87
CA THR A 66 12.65 -2.26 -26.62
C THR A 66 11.31 -2.87 -27.03
N ARG A 67 11.27 -3.66 -28.11
CA ARG A 67 10.06 -4.35 -28.55
C ARG A 67 9.71 -5.51 -27.62
N LYS A 68 10.71 -6.29 -27.21
CA LYS A 68 10.56 -7.32 -26.17
C LYS A 68 10.02 -6.74 -24.87
N TRP A 69 10.55 -5.60 -24.46
CA TRP A 69 10.11 -4.88 -23.27
C TRP A 69 8.65 -4.41 -23.36
N GLN A 70 8.20 -4.00 -24.54
CA GLN A 70 6.81 -3.60 -24.76
C GLN A 70 5.85 -4.80 -24.62
N ASN A 71 6.23 -5.98 -25.11
CA ASN A 71 5.47 -7.21 -24.88
C ASN A 71 5.42 -7.57 -23.39
N LEU A 72 6.56 -7.55 -22.69
CA LEU A 72 6.62 -7.86 -21.26
C LEU A 72 5.81 -6.87 -20.41
N LYS A 73 5.80 -5.58 -20.78
CA LYS A 73 4.95 -4.56 -20.13
C LYS A 73 3.47 -4.83 -20.31
N GLN A 74 3.06 -5.22 -21.51
CA GLN A 74 1.66 -5.57 -21.76
C GLN A 74 1.29 -6.83 -20.96
N LEU A 75 2.18 -7.82 -20.94
CA LEU A 75 2.00 -9.06 -20.19
C LEU A 75 1.83 -8.78 -18.69
N GLU A 76 2.78 -8.06 -18.07
CA GLU A 76 2.72 -7.72 -16.64
C GLU A 76 1.49 -6.89 -16.31
N ARG A 77 1.16 -5.89 -17.13
CA ARG A 77 -0.05 -5.08 -16.93
C ARG A 77 -1.32 -5.94 -16.96
N GLN A 78 -1.46 -6.84 -17.92
CA GLN A 78 -2.63 -7.72 -18.02
C GLN A 78 -2.67 -8.72 -16.87
N LEU A 79 -1.52 -9.28 -16.48
CA LEU A 79 -1.37 -10.20 -15.36
C LEU A 79 -1.75 -9.54 -14.03
N SER A 80 -1.25 -8.34 -13.76
CA SER A 80 -1.54 -7.57 -12.54
C SER A 80 -3.04 -7.25 -12.44
N VAL A 81 -3.66 -6.78 -13.52
CA VAL A 81 -5.12 -6.51 -13.54
C VAL A 81 -5.91 -7.80 -13.38
N TYR A 82 -5.52 -8.90 -14.04
CA TYR A 82 -6.16 -10.21 -13.90
C TYR A 82 -6.11 -10.73 -12.47
N TYR A 83 -4.94 -10.67 -11.84
CA TYR A 83 -4.74 -11.18 -10.49
C TYR A 83 -5.58 -10.41 -9.46
N ARG A 84 -5.69 -9.09 -9.61
CA ARG A 84 -6.54 -8.24 -8.76
C ARG A 84 -8.03 -8.50 -8.99
N ASP A 85 -8.47 -8.41 -10.24
CA ASP A 85 -9.89 -8.28 -10.59
C ASP A 85 -10.58 -9.65 -10.73
N VAL A 86 -9.86 -10.69 -11.16
CA VAL A 86 -10.40 -12.04 -11.39
C VAL A 86 -10.00 -13.02 -10.28
N CYS A 87 -8.73 -12.99 -9.86
CA CYS A 87 -8.25 -13.91 -8.83
C CYS A 87 -8.51 -13.43 -7.40
N ASN A 88 -9.06 -12.21 -7.22
CA ASN A 88 -9.25 -11.54 -5.92
C ASN A 88 -7.96 -11.49 -5.06
N GLY A 89 -6.81 -11.46 -5.71
CA GLY A 89 -5.52 -11.32 -5.05
C GLY A 89 -5.32 -9.90 -4.52
N GLN A 90 -4.57 -9.74 -3.43
CA GLN A 90 -4.08 -8.42 -3.03
C GLN A 90 -2.94 -8.03 -3.96
N ASP A 91 -3.03 -6.84 -4.55
CA ASP A 91 -2.00 -6.30 -5.44
C ASP A 91 -0.65 -6.19 -4.70
N ALA A 92 0.38 -6.83 -5.26
CA ALA A 92 1.77 -6.47 -5.00
C ALA A 92 2.19 -5.20 -5.77
N ALA A 93 1.30 -4.60 -6.59
CA ALA A 93 1.57 -3.50 -7.51
C ALA A 93 1.99 -2.16 -6.85
N GLY A 94 2.23 -2.14 -5.54
CA GLY A 94 2.79 -1.01 -4.81
C GLY A 94 4.04 -1.33 -3.98
N THR A 95 4.52 -2.57 -3.94
CA THR A 95 5.74 -2.91 -3.20
C THR A 95 6.94 -2.86 -4.16
N SER A 96 8.09 -2.37 -3.67
CA SER A 96 9.33 -2.15 -4.43
C SER A 96 10.02 -3.44 -4.94
N ASN A 97 9.28 -4.54 -5.11
CA ASN A 97 9.80 -5.90 -5.28
C ASN A 97 9.39 -6.61 -6.58
N GLY A 98 8.64 -5.97 -7.49
CA GLY A 98 8.27 -6.55 -8.79
C GLY A 98 9.47 -6.85 -9.73
N PRO A 99 9.30 -7.70 -10.75
CA PRO A 99 10.38 -8.03 -11.70
C PRO A 99 10.78 -6.82 -12.55
N ASP A 100 12.10 -6.59 -12.71
CA ASP A 100 12.58 -5.56 -13.63
C ASP A 100 12.47 -6.05 -15.08
N LEU A 101 11.35 -5.68 -15.72
CA LEU A 101 11.05 -6.03 -17.10
C LEU A 101 12.08 -5.49 -18.09
N LYS A 102 12.77 -4.39 -17.76
CA LYS A 102 13.81 -3.82 -18.61
C LYS A 102 15.03 -4.73 -18.60
N ALA A 103 15.47 -5.17 -17.41
CA ALA A 103 16.58 -6.10 -17.25
C ALA A 103 16.31 -7.47 -17.93
N ILE A 104 15.06 -7.95 -17.91
CA ILE A 104 14.67 -9.16 -18.65
C ILE A 104 14.84 -8.94 -20.16
N ALA A 105 14.34 -7.82 -20.69
CA ALA A 105 14.36 -7.57 -22.13
C ALA A 105 15.76 -7.27 -22.69
N SER A 106 16.60 -6.51 -21.97
CA SER A 106 17.92 -6.08 -22.45
C SER A 106 19.04 -7.04 -22.10
N GLU A 107 19.00 -7.66 -20.92
CA GLU A 107 20.10 -8.47 -20.37
C GLU A 107 19.72 -9.95 -20.20
N SER A 108 18.46 -10.33 -20.50
CA SER A 108 17.95 -11.69 -20.26
C SER A 108 18.14 -12.14 -18.80
N SER A 109 17.93 -11.22 -17.86
CA SER A 109 18.14 -11.46 -16.43
C SER A 109 17.26 -12.60 -15.90
N ILE A 110 17.90 -13.75 -15.61
CA ILE A 110 17.25 -14.97 -15.11
C ILE A 110 16.49 -14.71 -13.79
N PRO A 111 17.06 -14.04 -12.76
CA PRO A 111 16.36 -13.83 -11.50
C PRO A 111 15.05 -13.04 -11.64
N HIS A 112 15.02 -12.03 -12.51
CA HIS A 112 13.79 -11.27 -12.76
C HIS A 112 12.79 -12.06 -13.60
N LEU A 113 13.28 -12.91 -14.51
CA LEU A 113 12.42 -13.79 -15.29
C LEU A 113 11.79 -14.89 -14.43
N GLU A 114 12.54 -15.48 -13.49
CA GLU A 114 12.01 -16.44 -12.52
C GLU A 114 10.88 -15.82 -11.70
N ARG A 115 11.06 -14.59 -11.22
CA ARG A 115 10.00 -13.84 -10.51
C ARG A 115 8.76 -13.63 -11.38
N LEU A 116 8.93 -13.22 -12.63
CA LEU A 116 7.81 -13.03 -13.55
C LEU A 116 7.05 -14.35 -13.79
N ILE A 117 7.76 -15.48 -13.97
CA ILE A 117 7.13 -16.80 -14.12
C ILE A 117 6.40 -17.19 -12.82
N MET A 118 6.97 -16.90 -11.65
CA MET A 118 6.33 -17.15 -10.37
C MET A 118 5.04 -16.34 -10.18
N GLU A 119 4.99 -15.09 -10.64
CA GLU A 119 3.76 -14.28 -10.67
C GLU A 119 2.69 -14.90 -11.57
N ILE A 120 3.09 -15.41 -12.75
CA ILE A 120 2.19 -16.12 -13.66
C ILE A 120 1.65 -17.40 -13.01
N ILE A 121 2.51 -18.22 -12.40
CA ILE A 121 2.10 -19.45 -11.71
C ILE A 121 1.11 -19.11 -10.59
N ARG A 122 1.41 -18.08 -9.80
CA ARG A 122 0.55 -17.63 -8.72
C ARG A 122 -0.83 -17.22 -9.25
N ALA A 123 -0.88 -16.43 -10.30
CA ALA A 123 -2.14 -16.04 -10.93
C ALA A 123 -2.91 -17.25 -11.49
N ALA A 124 -2.21 -18.19 -12.13
CA ALA A 124 -2.81 -19.40 -12.67
C ALA A 124 -3.35 -20.36 -11.60
N MET A 125 -2.72 -20.41 -10.42
CA MET A 125 -3.16 -21.20 -9.26
C MET A 125 -4.33 -20.53 -8.53
N ALA A 126 -4.40 -19.20 -8.54
CA ALA A 126 -5.51 -18.43 -7.94
C ALA A 126 -6.71 -18.28 -8.90
N SER A 127 -6.49 -18.45 -10.21
CA SER A 127 -7.52 -18.34 -11.24
C SER A 127 -8.68 -19.32 -11.03
N PRO A 128 -9.94 -18.85 -11.01
CA PRO A 128 -11.10 -19.73 -10.99
C PRO A 128 -11.20 -20.65 -12.22
N ALA A 129 -10.67 -20.22 -13.37
CA ALA A 129 -10.75 -20.94 -14.64
C ALA A 129 -9.72 -22.08 -14.73
N SER A 130 -8.51 -21.89 -14.19
CA SER A 130 -7.40 -22.86 -14.35
C SER A 130 -6.92 -23.54 -13.08
N ASN A 131 -7.30 -23.12 -11.87
CA ASN A 131 -6.70 -23.58 -10.61
C ASN A 131 -6.51 -25.11 -10.50
N GLN A 132 -7.54 -25.91 -10.80
CA GLN A 132 -7.51 -27.37 -10.69
C GLN A 132 -6.62 -28.00 -11.76
N ARG A 133 -6.66 -27.48 -12.99
CA ARG A 133 -5.78 -27.92 -14.09
C ARG A 133 -4.33 -27.59 -13.77
N MET A 134 -4.07 -26.37 -13.30
CA MET A 134 -2.73 -25.89 -13.00
C MET A 134 -2.12 -26.61 -11.79
N GLY A 135 -2.92 -26.90 -10.76
CA GLY A 135 -2.52 -27.73 -9.64
C GLY A 135 -2.15 -29.17 -10.05
N LYS A 136 -2.95 -29.80 -10.93
CA LYS A 136 -2.62 -31.13 -11.49
C LYS A 136 -1.35 -31.10 -12.33
N ARG A 137 -1.17 -30.06 -13.14
CA ARG A 137 0.02 -29.86 -13.98
C ARG A 137 1.27 -29.72 -13.11
N LEU A 138 1.22 -28.91 -12.05
CA LEU A 138 2.32 -28.70 -11.12
C LEU A 138 2.70 -29.99 -10.38
N LEU A 139 1.71 -30.76 -9.92
CA LEU A 139 1.95 -32.09 -9.32
C LEU A 139 2.51 -33.11 -10.32
N GLY A 140 2.18 -32.98 -11.60
CA GLY A 140 2.67 -33.84 -12.68
C GLY A 140 4.14 -33.67 -13.04
N LEU A 141 4.81 -32.61 -12.56
CA LEU A 141 6.24 -32.35 -12.79
C LEU A 141 7.17 -33.20 -11.89
N GLY A 142 6.60 -33.91 -10.92
CA GLY A 142 7.35 -34.64 -9.90
C GLY A 142 7.48 -33.84 -8.59
N ASN A 143 7.62 -34.57 -7.48
CA ASN A 143 7.54 -34.02 -6.14
C ASN A 143 8.63 -32.97 -5.84
N GLU A 144 9.83 -33.14 -6.40
CA GLU A 144 10.95 -32.21 -6.21
C GLU A 144 10.66 -30.83 -6.82
N HIS A 145 10.27 -30.77 -8.09
CA HIS A 145 9.93 -29.52 -8.78
C HIS A 145 8.68 -28.86 -8.18
N ALA A 146 7.65 -29.66 -7.85
CA ALA A 146 6.42 -29.17 -7.25
C ALA A 146 6.66 -28.52 -5.88
N MET A 147 7.52 -29.12 -5.04
CA MET A 147 7.86 -28.57 -3.73
C MET A 147 8.69 -27.29 -3.83
N ALA A 148 9.64 -27.20 -4.76
CA ALA A 148 10.43 -25.99 -4.97
C ALA A 148 9.54 -24.79 -5.34
N ILE A 149 8.60 -24.98 -6.27
CA ILE A 149 7.65 -23.93 -6.69
C ILE A 149 6.69 -23.60 -5.54
N ALA A 150 6.14 -24.59 -4.84
CA ALA A 150 5.20 -24.36 -3.74
C ALA A 150 5.84 -23.61 -2.55
N TYR A 151 7.10 -23.91 -2.24
CA TYR A 151 7.86 -23.20 -1.21
C TYR A 151 8.02 -21.71 -1.57
N GLU A 152 8.36 -21.41 -2.82
CA GLU A 152 8.54 -20.03 -3.26
C GLU A 152 7.21 -19.26 -3.35
N ILE A 153 6.11 -19.90 -3.76
CA ILE A 153 4.75 -19.31 -3.69
C ILE A 153 4.42 -18.90 -2.26
N ARG A 154 4.74 -19.75 -1.27
CA ARG A 154 4.50 -19.46 0.14
C ARG A 154 5.37 -18.31 0.64
N ASN A 155 6.66 -18.27 0.28
CA ASN A 155 7.54 -17.16 0.65
C ASN A 155 7.03 -15.81 0.12
N MET A 156 6.50 -15.78 -1.11
CA MET A 156 5.90 -14.58 -1.68
C MET A 156 4.62 -14.14 -0.94
N GLN A 157 3.82 -15.08 -0.43
CA GLN A 157 2.63 -14.77 0.37
C GLN A 157 2.98 -14.28 1.78
N ASP A 158 4.01 -14.86 2.40
CA ASP A 158 4.47 -14.49 3.74
C ASP A 158 5.17 -13.11 3.75
N ALA A 159 5.82 -12.72 2.64
CA ALA A 159 6.43 -11.39 2.46
C ALA A 159 5.42 -10.26 2.25
N GLU A 160 4.15 -10.57 1.99
CA GLU A 160 3.06 -9.60 1.79
C GLU A 160 2.28 -9.29 3.08
N ALA A 161 2.58 -9.95 4.20
CA ALA A 161 2.05 -9.58 5.50
C ALA A 161 2.72 -8.29 6.01
N PRO A 162 1.98 -7.21 6.31
CA PRO A 162 2.59 -5.97 6.78
C PRO A 162 3.18 -6.19 8.18
N GLU A 163 4.50 -6.18 8.29
CA GLU A 163 5.20 -5.90 9.55
C GLU A 163 4.78 -4.51 10.02
N SER A 164 3.87 -4.49 10.98
CA SER A 164 3.54 -3.34 11.79
C SER A 164 4.71 -2.97 12.71
N GLU A 165 5.14 -1.71 12.64
CA GLU A 165 5.90 -0.93 13.62
C GLU A 165 7.39 -1.28 13.85
N SER A 166 8.27 -0.42 13.31
CA SER A 166 9.24 0.29 14.16
C SER A 166 9.63 1.63 13.54
N ALA A 167 9.01 2.69 14.05
CA ALA A 167 9.54 4.04 13.93
C ALA A 167 10.69 4.22 14.92
N SER A 168 11.88 4.59 14.42
CA SER A 168 12.74 5.59 15.07
C SER A 168 13.91 5.91 14.14
N ARG A 169 13.77 7.01 13.39
CA ARG A 169 14.89 7.68 12.72
C ARG A 169 14.95 9.10 13.29
N ASP A 170 15.44 9.19 14.52
CA ASP A 170 15.97 10.44 15.06
C ASP A 170 17.43 10.57 14.61
N GLY A 171 17.76 11.73 14.04
CA GLY A 171 19.04 11.94 13.38
C GLY A 171 19.18 13.37 12.89
N SER A 172 19.39 14.31 13.83
CA SER A 172 20.17 15.50 13.51
C SER A 172 20.84 16.07 14.75
N ALA A 173 22.18 16.06 14.74
CA ALA A 173 23.00 16.78 15.70
C ALA A 173 24.13 17.49 14.92
N TYR A 174 24.38 18.76 15.31
CA TYR A 174 25.53 19.63 15.01
C TYR A 174 25.66 20.18 13.57
N HIS A 175 26.24 21.36 13.27
CA HIS A 175 26.65 22.59 13.95
C HIS A 175 27.35 23.47 12.88
N SER A 176 27.57 24.75 13.19
CA SER A 176 28.64 25.64 12.67
C SER A 176 28.25 26.82 11.76
N GLU A 177 28.18 27.99 12.42
CA GLU A 177 28.84 29.29 12.16
C GLU A 177 29.52 29.57 10.80
N GLN A 178 29.32 30.80 10.25
CA GLN A 178 30.39 31.76 9.86
C GLN A 178 29.80 33.13 9.39
N GLU A 179 29.98 34.21 10.18
CA GLU A 179 30.85 35.41 10.02
C GLU A 179 30.44 36.54 9.05
N LEU A 180 30.54 37.76 9.60
CA LEU A 180 30.40 39.10 8.99
C LEU A 180 31.61 39.48 8.10
N PRO A 181 31.56 40.58 7.32
CA PRO A 181 32.22 41.80 7.81
C PRO A 181 31.62 43.15 7.35
N GLU A 182 31.79 44.19 8.18
CA GLU A 182 31.65 45.60 7.82
C GLU A 182 33.00 46.36 7.94
N ARG A 183 33.16 47.35 7.04
CA ARG A 183 33.72 48.72 7.23
C ARG A 183 35.17 49.04 6.82
N SER A 184 35.33 50.11 6.03
CA SER A 184 36.47 51.07 6.11
C SER A 184 36.21 52.39 5.35
N VAL A 185 36.59 53.55 5.95
CA VAL A 185 37.37 54.73 5.41
C VAL A 185 37.39 55.90 6.44
N ALA A 186 38.55 56.27 7.05
CA ALA A 186 39.54 57.33 6.74
C ALA A 186 39.26 58.72 7.42
N ALA A 187 39.96 59.19 8.47
CA ALA A 187 41.33 59.78 8.65
C ALA A 187 41.46 61.33 8.47
N LYS A 188 41.90 62.06 9.54
CA LYS A 188 42.46 63.43 9.51
C LYS A 188 43.41 63.69 10.71
N LYS A 189 44.54 64.38 10.47
CA LYS A 189 45.60 64.79 11.42
C LYS A 189 45.58 66.32 11.62
N THR A 190 46.07 66.84 12.76
CA THR A 190 47.32 67.63 12.91
C THR A 190 47.45 68.24 14.32
N ARG A 191 48.68 68.27 14.85
CA ARG A 191 49.13 68.68 16.19
C ARG A 191 49.66 70.11 16.18
N GLN A 192 49.63 70.79 17.33
CA GLN A 192 50.80 71.27 18.13
C GLN A 192 50.41 72.40 19.07
N ASN A 193 50.88 72.34 20.32
CA ASN A 193 50.89 73.48 21.24
C ASN A 193 52.01 73.29 22.28
N GLY A 194 52.60 74.41 22.72
CA GLY A 194 53.54 74.48 23.86
C GLY A 194 54.63 75.54 23.62
N GLY A 195 54.92 76.48 24.52
CA GLY A 195 54.33 76.79 25.82
C GLY A 195 55.07 77.96 26.51
N LEU A 196 54.31 78.70 27.32
CA LEU A 196 54.59 79.47 28.54
C LEU A 196 56.05 79.70 28.99
N PHE A 197 56.50 80.97 28.98
CA PHE A 197 56.70 81.87 30.16
C PHE A 197 57.43 83.16 29.70
N GLY A 198 56.73 84.30 29.63
CA GLY A 198 57.27 85.59 29.18
C GLY A 198 56.91 86.72 30.16
N ASP A 199 57.94 87.46 30.58
CA ASP A 199 58.00 88.56 31.56
C ASP A 199 56.95 89.68 31.33
N PRO A 200 56.26 90.20 32.36
CA PRO A 200 55.26 91.28 32.23
C PRO A 200 55.77 92.59 31.60
N MET A 201 57.09 92.84 31.60
CA MET A 201 57.68 93.98 30.90
C MET A 201 57.86 93.69 29.40
N LEU A 202 58.19 92.44 29.05
CA LEU A 202 58.20 91.94 27.68
C LEU A 202 56.78 91.88 27.10
N GLU A 203 55.78 91.56 27.92
CA GLU A 203 54.37 91.59 27.52
C GLU A 203 53.91 92.99 27.12
N LYS A 204 54.38 94.05 27.81
CA LYS A 204 54.09 95.45 27.41
C LYS A 204 54.87 95.91 26.19
N GLU A 205 56.11 95.48 26.03
CA GLU A 205 56.90 95.79 24.82
C GLU A 205 56.36 95.03 23.61
N GLU A 206 55.93 93.79 23.80
CA GLU A 206 55.21 92.99 22.82
C GLU A 206 53.83 93.60 22.53
N GLU A 207 53.10 94.10 23.52
CA GLU A 207 51.82 94.80 23.33
C GLU A 207 52.01 96.12 22.56
N LEU A 208 53.11 96.84 22.77
CA LEU A 208 53.44 98.08 22.03
C LEU A 208 53.94 97.79 20.61
N LEU A 209 54.75 96.74 20.42
CA LEU A 209 55.13 96.23 19.10
C LEU A 209 53.93 95.65 18.35
N GLN A 210 53.01 94.97 19.03
CA GLN A 210 51.73 94.54 18.48
C GLN A 210 50.84 95.74 18.17
N ALA A 211 50.82 96.79 18.99
CA ALA A 211 50.11 98.03 18.71
C ALA A 211 50.70 98.77 17.50
N GLN A 212 52.02 98.84 17.38
CA GLN A 212 52.70 99.43 16.22
C GLN A 212 52.51 98.58 14.95
N ALA A 213 52.65 97.26 15.05
CA ALA A 213 52.38 96.35 13.94
C ALA A 213 50.90 96.38 13.53
N THR A 214 49.97 96.55 14.48
CA THR A 214 48.55 96.73 14.16
C THR A 214 48.29 98.11 13.58
N ILE A 215 48.96 99.17 14.02
CA ILE A 215 48.89 100.50 13.40
C ILE A 215 49.45 100.45 11.98
N GLU A 216 50.61 99.84 11.74
CA GLU A 216 51.20 99.67 10.41
C GLU A 216 50.32 98.80 9.53
N LYS A 217 49.75 97.71 10.07
CA LYS A 217 48.79 96.87 9.36
C LYS A 217 47.50 97.60 9.06
N LEU A 218 47.02 98.46 9.98
CA LEU A 218 45.85 99.32 9.78
C LEU A 218 46.14 100.43 8.78
N GLN A 219 47.35 101.01 8.78
CA GLN A 219 47.77 102.00 7.79
C GLN A 219 47.95 101.38 6.41
N ALA A 220 48.55 100.18 6.31
CA ALA A 220 48.64 99.41 5.09
C ALA A 220 47.25 98.98 4.60
N SER A 221 46.36 98.55 5.51
CA SER A 221 44.96 98.26 5.21
C SER A 221 44.20 99.51 4.79
N HIS A 222 44.50 100.68 5.37
CA HIS A 222 43.86 101.94 5.02
C HIS A 222 44.33 102.43 3.65
N ALA A 223 45.64 102.31 3.36
CA ALA A 223 46.20 102.61 2.05
C ALA A 223 45.69 101.63 0.98
N ALA A 224 45.56 100.34 1.31
CA ALA A 224 44.95 99.34 0.45
C ALA A 224 43.46 99.62 0.22
N ALA A 225 42.71 99.98 1.27
CA ALA A 225 41.31 100.37 1.17
C ALA A 225 41.12 101.67 0.38
N GLN A 226 42.03 102.63 0.51
CA GLN A 226 42.03 103.86 -0.30
C GLN A 226 42.33 103.57 -1.77
N ARG A 227 43.30 102.68 -2.05
CA ARG A 227 43.56 102.20 -3.42
C ARG A 227 42.34 101.47 -3.98
N GLN A 228 41.74 100.55 -3.22
CA GLN A 228 40.50 99.89 -3.61
C GLN A 228 39.36 100.87 -3.81
N LEU A 229 39.23 101.92 -3.00
CA LEU A 229 38.25 102.98 -3.20
C LEU A 229 38.51 103.80 -4.47
N GLN A 230 39.78 104.05 -4.79
CA GLN A 230 40.16 104.76 -6.00
C GLN A 230 39.95 103.88 -7.24
N ASP A 231 40.30 102.61 -7.17
CA ASP A 231 40.04 101.59 -8.19
C ASP A 231 38.54 101.40 -8.39
N LEU A 232 37.74 101.35 -7.32
CA LEU A 232 36.28 101.28 -7.39
C LEU A 232 35.67 102.57 -7.93
N LYS A 233 36.25 103.74 -7.65
CA LYS A 233 35.81 105.01 -8.25
C LYS A 233 36.13 105.04 -9.74
N GLN A 234 37.33 104.62 -10.14
CA GLN A 234 37.70 104.48 -11.55
C GLN A 234 36.84 103.43 -12.25
N ALA A 235 36.59 102.28 -11.62
CA ALA A 235 35.70 101.26 -12.15
C ALA A 235 34.27 101.76 -12.23
N LYS A 236 33.80 102.57 -11.27
CA LYS A 236 32.49 103.22 -11.33
C LYS A 236 32.44 104.24 -12.46
N GLU A 237 33.48 105.05 -12.65
CA GLU A 237 33.56 106.05 -13.71
C GLU A 237 33.61 105.38 -15.09
N GLN A 238 34.43 104.33 -15.25
CA GLN A 238 34.45 103.48 -16.44
C GLN A 238 33.11 102.78 -16.66
N LEU A 239 32.46 102.29 -15.61
CA LEU A 239 31.14 101.66 -15.71
C LEU A 239 30.08 102.70 -16.06
N GLN A 240 30.21 103.93 -15.58
CA GLN A 240 29.29 105.02 -15.87
C GLN A 240 29.49 105.55 -17.29
N GLU A 241 30.73 105.67 -17.76
CA GLU A 241 31.06 105.90 -19.18
C GLU A 241 30.55 104.75 -20.05
N ALA A 242 30.69 103.50 -19.61
CA ALA A 242 30.13 102.31 -20.28
C ALA A 242 28.60 102.33 -20.30
N PHE A 243 27.95 102.77 -19.21
CA PHE A 243 26.50 102.93 -19.15
C PHE A 243 26.02 104.09 -20.03
N ASP A 244 26.76 105.20 -20.09
CA ASP A 244 26.44 106.35 -20.93
C ASP A 244 26.69 106.03 -22.41
N THR A 245 27.72 105.24 -22.74
CA THR A 245 27.88 104.66 -24.08
C THR A 245 26.77 103.66 -24.40
N TYR A 246 26.43 102.73 -23.50
CA TYR A 246 25.33 101.79 -23.73
C TYR A 246 23.96 102.48 -23.84
N ARG A 247 23.74 103.56 -23.07
CA ARG A 247 22.52 104.37 -23.13
C ARG A 247 22.47 105.23 -24.39
N SER A 248 23.59 105.77 -24.84
CA SER A 248 23.67 106.47 -26.13
C SER A 248 23.53 105.49 -27.30
N GLU A 249 24.05 104.26 -27.19
CA GLU A 249 23.81 103.18 -28.15
C GLU A 249 22.35 102.71 -28.17
N ILE A 250 21.69 102.58 -27.01
CA ILE A 250 20.25 102.25 -26.92
C ILE A 250 19.39 103.38 -27.50
N ASN A 251 19.72 104.64 -27.21
CA ASN A 251 19.00 105.79 -27.76
C ASN A 251 19.29 106.00 -29.25
N ALA A 252 20.50 105.70 -29.73
CA ALA A 252 20.87 105.76 -31.14
C ALA A 252 20.33 104.57 -31.95
N ARG A 253 20.23 103.38 -31.34
CA ARG A 253 19.55 102.20 -31.89
C ARG A 253 18.09 102.15 -31.46
N GLY A 254 17.36 103.26 -31.54
CA GLY A 254 15.92 103.32 -31.22
C GLY A 254 15.22 101.99 -31.55
N ARG A 255 14.71 101.33 -30.50
CA ARG A 255 14.20 99.94 -30.43
C ARG A 255 14.10 99.26 -31.82
N PRO A 256 15.08 98.44 -32.25
CA PRO A 256 15.01 97.82 -33.55
C PRO A 256 13.90 96.76 -33.53
N ALA A 257 13.03 96.78 -34.54
CA ALA A 257 12.01 95.76 -34.78
C ALA A 257 12.58 94.31 -34.83
N VAL A 258 13.90 94.16 -34.98
CA VAL A 258 14.63 92.88 -34.98
C VAL A 258 14.65 92.19 -33.60
N ALA A 259 14.67 92.95 -32.50
CA ALA A 259 14.58 92.37 -31.15
C ALA A 259 13.19 91.74 -30.89
N ASP A 260 12.16 92.26 -31.55
CA ASP A 260 10.78 91.75 -31.48
C ASP A 260 10.64 90.42 -32.25
N ASP A 261 11.41 90.23 -33.34
CA ASP A 261 11.43 89.00 -34.13
C ASP A 261 12.16 87.85 -33.42
N ASP A 262 13.29 88.12 -32.76
CA ASP A 262 13.98 87.09 -31.97
C ASP A 262 13.21 86.74 -30.70
N LEU A 263 12.51 87.70 -30.09
CA LEU A 263 11.61 87.45 -28.98
C LEU A 263 10.41 86.59 -29.42
N LYS A 264 9.85 86.82 -30.62
CA LYS A 264 8.83 85.95 -31.22
C LYS A 264 9.35 84.55 -31.54
N LYS A 265 10.60 84.40 -31.99
CA LYS A 265 11.21 83.06 -32.21
C LYS A 265 11.39 82.30 -30.91
N LEU A 266 11.92 82.95 -29.87
CA LEU A 266 12.03 82.39 -28.53
C LEU A 266 10.66 82.01 -27.97
N GLN A 267 9.65 82.82 -28.21
CA GLN A 267 8.28 82.54 -27.79
C GLN A 267 7.71 81.32 -28.50
N ARG A 268 7.90 81.21 -29.82
CA ARG A 268 7.53 80.00 -30.59
C ARG A 268 8.29 78.77 -30.14
N GLN A 269 9.57 78.90 -29.80
CA GLN A 269 10.37 77.80 -29.27
C GLN A 269 9.88 77.37 -27.88
N ALA A 270 9.57 78.31 -27.00
CA ALA A 270 8.99 78.02 -25.68
C ALA A 270 7.61 77.36 -25.81
N ASP A 271 6.79 77.78 -26.78
CA ASP A 271 5.49 77.14 -27.07
C ASP A 271 5.67 75.72 -27.61
N ASN A 272 6.67 75.49 -28.49
CA ASN A 272 7.02 74.15 -28.98
C ASN A 272 7.55 73.25 -27.86
N ASP A 273 8.42 73.77 -26.99
CA ASP A 273 8.98 73.04 -25.85
C ASP A 273 7.87 72.69 -24.84
N ARG A 274 6.90 73.59 -24.63
CA ARG A 274 5.69 73.30 -23.84
C ARG A 274 4.88 72.16 -24.43
N ALA A 275 4.57 72.22 -25.72
CA ALA A 275 3.81 71.17 -26.39
C ALA A 275 4.54 69.82 -26.34
N TYR A 276 5.88 69.82 -26.43
CA TYR A 276 6.69 68.62 -26.29
C TYR A 276 6.72 68.07 -24.86
N ILE A 277 6.78 68.93 -23.85
CA ILE A 277 6.66 68.53 -22.44
C ILE A 277 5.27 67.93 -22.17
N ASP A 278 4.20 68.55 -22.67
CA ASP A 278 2.84 68.03 -22.52
C ASP A 278 2.68 66.63 -23.15
N ASP A 279 3.28 66.40 -24.32
CA ASP A 279 3.30 65.07 -24.97
C ASP A 279 4.09 64.04 -24.15
N LEU A 280 5.27 64.43 -23.65
CA LEU A 280 6.06 63.57 -22.76
C LEU A 280 5.32 63.24 -21.46
N GLU A 281 4.64 64.21 -20.85
CA GLU A 281 3.82 64.00 -19.66
C GLU A 281 2.63 63.07 -19.94
N ALA A 282 1.97 63.21 -21.09
CA ALA A 282 0.90 62.33 -21.52
C ALA A 282 1.40 60.89 -21.75
N GLN A 283 2.55 60.71 -22.39
CA GLN A 283 3.19 59.41 -22.58
C GLN A 283 3.60 58.78 -21.23
N LEU A 284 4.15 59.58 -20.32
CA LEU A 284 4.56 59.12 -18.98
C LEU A 284 3.33 58.70 -18.15
N GLN A 285 2.22 59.46 -18.25
CA GLN A 285 0.96 59.09 -17.61
C GLN A 285 0.36 57.81 -18.20
N THR A 286 0.42 57.64 -19.53
CA THR A 286 -0.05 56.42 -20.20
C THR A 286 0.78 55.21 -19.79
N SER A 287 2.10 55.37 -19.72
CA SER A 287 3.03 54.33 -19.23
C SER A 287 2.74 53.96 -17.78
N ARG A 288 2.53 54.95 -16.89
CA ARG A 288 2.13 54.71 -15.49
C ARG A 288 0.82 53.93 -15.39
N ASN A 289 -0.20 54.33 -16.15
CA ASN A 289 -1.48 53.61 -16.16
C ASN A 289 -1.31 52.16 -16.63
N ALA A 290 -0.47 51.92 -17.66
CA ALA A 290 -0.18 50.56 -18.13
C ALA A 290 0.56 49.72 -17.06
N VAL A 291 1.53 50.31 -16.35
CA VAL A 291 2.21 49.66 -15.23
C VAL A 291 1.22 49.29 -14.12
N ASP A 292 0.35 50.21 -13.71
CA ASP A 292 -0.68 49.96 -12.70
C ASP A 292 -1.65 48.84 -13.12
N ASP A 293 -2.03 48.80 -14.40
CA ASP A 293 -2.89 47.74 -14.95
C ASP A 293 -2.17 46.38 -14.97
N TYR A 294 -0.89 46.34 -15.33
CA TYR A 294 -0.08 45.12 -15.28
C TYR A 294 0.13 44.65 -13.84
N GLU A 295 0.38 45.55 -12.88
CA GLU A 295 0.49 45.21 -11.47
C GLU A 295 -0.81 44.60 -10.94
N ARG A 296 -1.96 45.17 -11.31
CA ARG A 296 -3.29 44.59 -10.96
C ARG A 296 -3.50 43.22 -11.58
N GLN A 297 -3.10 43.00 -12.83
CA GLN A 297 -3.17 41.68 -13.46
C GLN A 297 -2.27 40.67 -12.77
N ILE A 298 -1.04 41.05 -12.45
CA ILE A 298 -0.09 40.20 -11.71
C ILE A 298 -0.67 39.82 -10.35
N GLN A 299 -1.28 40.76 -9.63
CA GLN A 299 -1.91 40.46 -8.35
C GLN A 299 -3.08 39.49 -8.49
N ARG A 300 -3.95 39.67 -9.49
CA ARG A 300 -5.05 38.73 -9.77
C ARG A 300 -4.53 37.32 -10.08
N PHE A 301 -3.50 37.20 -10.92
CA PHE A 301 -2.90 35.90 -11.23
C PHE A 301 -2.24 35.26 -10.01
N LYS A 302 -1.65 36.03 -9.10
CA LYS A 302 -1.13 35.52 -7.82
C LYS A 302 -2.26 34.99 -6.94
N ASP A 303 -3.33 35.75 -6.77
CA ASP A 303 -4.48 35.34 -5.95
C ASP A 303 -5.16 34.08 -6.52
N GLU A 304 -5.30 34.01 -7.86
CA GLU A 304 -5.81 32.81 -8.56
C GLU A 304 -4.87 31.61 -8.40
N HIS A 305 -3.55 31.82 -8.43
CA HIS A 305 -2.58 30.75 -8.22
C HIS A 305 -2.65 30.21 -6.79
N GLU A 306 -2.73 31.09 -5.78
CA GLU A 306 -2.89 30.70 -4.38
C GLU A 306 -4.21 29.94 -4.15
N ALA A 307 -5.31 30.39 -4.75
CA ALA A 307 -6.58 29.68 -4.70
C ALA A 307 -6.51 28.30 -5.38
N GLY A 308 -5.84 28.23 -6.54
CA GLY A 308 -5.59 26.97 -7.25
C GLY A 308 -4.71 26.01 -6.45
N GLN A 309 -3.75 26.51 -5.70
CA GLN A 309 -2.90 25.69 -4.84
C GLN A 309 -3.68 25.15 -3.64
N LYS A 310 -4.48 25.99 -2.96
CA LYS A 310 -5.38 25.53 -1.88
C LYS A 310 -6.33 24.43 -2.35
N LEU A 311 -6.93 24.59 -3.54
CA LEU A 311 -7.81 23.56 -4.12
C LEU A 311 -7.07 22.24 -4.42
N ARG A 312 -5.80 22.30 -4.83
CA ARG A 312 -4.99 21.09 -5.02
C ARG A 312 -4.69 20.40 -3.70
N ASP A 313 -4.37 21.16 -2.67
CA ASP A 313 -4.11 20.65 -1.33
C ASP A 313 -5.38 20.00 -0.75
N ASP A 314 -6.53 20.66 -0.87
CA ASP A 314 -7.84 20.10 -0.45
C ASP A 314 -8.18 18.82 -1.22
N LEU A 315 -7.94 18.77 -2.54
CA LEU A 315 -8.12 17.56 -3.34
C LEU A 315 -7.19 16.42 -2.91
N GLN A 316 -5.97 16.72 -2.49
CA GLN A 316 -5.04 15.72 -1.97
C GLN A 316 -5.52 15.17 -0.63
N VAL A 317 -6.02 16.03 0.27
CA VAL A 317 -6.61 15.61 1.55
C VAL A 317 -7.84 14.74 1.31
N LEU A 318 -8.77 15.15 0.45
CA LEU A 318 -9.96 14.37 0.13
C LEU A 318 -9.62 13.01 -0.49
N ARG A 319 -8.56 12.92 -1.31
CA ARG A 319 -8.07 11.64 -1.83
C ARG A 319 -7.54 10.73 -0.72
N ALA A 320 -6.77 11.28 0.22
CA ALA A 320 -6.28 10.52 1.37
C ALA A 320 -7.43 10.04 2.27
N GLU A 321 -8.44 10.87 2.51
CA GLU A 321 -9.64 10.48 3.25
C GLU A 321 -10.46 9.40 2.53
N ASN A 322 -10.57 9.47 1.20
CA ASN A 322 -11.25 8.45 0.41
C ASN A 322 -10.51 7.10 0.48
N GLU A 323 -9.17 7.13 0.45
CA GLU A 323 -8.34 5.94 0.61
C GLU A 323 -8.51 5.31 2.00
N ASP A 324 -8.50 6.11 3.08
CA ASP A 324 -8.78 5.64 4.45
C ASP A 324 -10.21 5.04 4.56
N LEU A 325 -11.20 5.68 3.96
CA LEU A 325 -12.57 5.15 3.90
C LEU A 325 -12.63 3.83 3.14
N ASN A 326 -11.94 3.69 2.01
CA ASN A 326 -11.85 2.42 1.28
C ASN A 326 -11.17 1.33 2.08
N GLN A 327 -10.10 1.64 2.82
CA GLN A 327 -9.47 0.70 3.74
C GLN A 327 -10.42 0.26 4.85
N LYS A 328 -11.18 1.19 5.44
CA LYS A 328 -12.23 0.88 6.43
C LYS A 328 -13.34 0.01 5.85
N VAL A 329 -13.76 0.23 4.60
CA VAL A 329 -14.75 -0.61 3.92
C VAL A 329 -14.22 -2.04 3.74
N LYS A 330 -12.98 -2.19 3.24
CA LYS A 330 -12.33 -3.51 3.10
C LYS A 330 -12.21 -4.24 4.45
N ALA A 331 -11.84 -3.52 5.51
CA ALA A 331 -11.79 -4.07 6.87
C ALA A 331 -13.19 -4.52 7.33
N ASN A 332 -14.22 -3.73 7.07
CA ASN A 332 -15.60 -4.07 7.41
C ASN A 332 -16.11 -5.30 6.64
N GLU A 333 -15.77 -5.42 5.36
CA GLU A 333 -16.09 -6.59 4.55
C GLU A 333 -15.40 -7.85 5.07
N ASN A 334 -14.14 -7.75 5.48
CA ASN A 334 -13.41 -8.85 6.10
C ASN A 334 -14.05 -9.28 7.43
N LEU A 335 -14.46 -8.32 8.26
CA LEU A 335 -15.19 -8.60 9.49
C LEU A 335 -16.55 -9.27 9.22
N LYS A 336 -17.29 -8.81 8.19
CA LYS A 336 -18.55 -9.45 7.76
C LYS A 336 -18.33 -10.89 7.30
N LYS A 337 -17.29 -11.15 6.50
CA LYS A 337 -16.91 -12.51 6.07
C LYS A 337 -16.58 -13.39 7.28
N LYS A 338 -15.84 -12.86 8.25
CA LYS A 338 -15.50 -13.58 9.50
C LYS A 338 -16.74 -13.89 10.34
N ILE A 339 -17.68 -12.94 10.46
CA ILE A 339 -18.95 -13.15 11.15
C ILE A 339 -19.76 -14.25 10.46
N HIS A 340 -19.83 -14.23 9.12
CA HIS A 340 -20.53 -15.27 8.37
C HIS A 340 -19.91 -16.66 8.58
N ALA A 341 -18.58 -16.77 8.50
CA ALA A 341 -17.87 -18.02 8.75
C ALA A 341 -18.10 -18.54 10.19
N LEU A 342 -18.09 -17.66 11.20
CA LEU A 342 -18.41 -18.03 12.57
C LEU A 342 -19.86 -18.49 12.73
N GLN A 343 -20.81 -17.84 12.06
CA GLN A 343 -22.22 -18.26 12.06
C GLN A 343 -22.43 -19.64 11.40
N GLU A 344 -21.71 -19.94 10.32
CA GLU A 344 -21.73 -21.27 9.70
C GLU A 344 -21.12 -22.33 10.63
N GLN A 345 -20.01 -22.01 11.30
CA GLN A 345 -19.40 -22.89 12.28
C GLN A 345 -20.33 -23.14 13.48
N ASP A 346 -21.05 -22.13 13.97
CA ASP A 346 -22.02 -22.27 15.05
C ASP A 346 -23.20 -23.16 14.65
N LYS A 347 -23.70 -23.04 13.42
CA LYS A 347 -24.73 -23.95 12.87
C LYS A 347 -24.22 -25.38 12.73
N ALA A 348 -22.98 -25.56 12.28
CA ALA A 348 -22.38 -26.90 12.21
C ALA A 348 -22.22 -27.50 13.61
N ASN A 349 -21.79 -26.71 14.60
CA ASN A 349 -21.69 -27.13 15.99
C ASN A 349 -23.05 -27.49 16.59
N SER A 350 -24.12 -26.74 16.28
CA SER A 350 -25.47 -27.10 16.75
C SER A 350 -25.95 -28.41 16.13
N SER A 351 -25.72 -28.62 14.83
CA SER A 351 -26.04 -29.87 14.13
C SER A 351 -25.30 -31.06 14.75
N LEU A 352 -24.00 -30.92 14.99
CA LEU A 352 -23.19 -31.97 15.63
C LEU A 352 -23.66 -32.28 17.05
N ARG A 353 -24.11 -31.28 17.82
CA ARG A 353 -24.70 -31.51 19.15
C ARG A 353 -26.02 -32.26 19.08
N GLU A 354 -26.86 -31.98 18.09
CA GLU A 354 -28.10 -32.72 17.85
C GLU A 354 -27.82 -34.16 17.43
N GLU A 355 -26.86 -34.38 16.52
CA GLU A 355 -26.42 -35.73 16.12
C GLU A 355 -25.86 -36.53 17.29
N LEU A 356 -25.05 -35.90 18.14
CA LEU A 356 -24.50 -36.53 19.34
C LEU A 356 -25.62 -36.92 20.32
N LYS A 357 -26.61 -36.04 20.51
CA LYS A 357 -27.79 -36.35 21.33
C LYS A 357 -28.56 -37.54 20.77
N LEU A 358 -28.84 -37.57 19.47
CA LEU A 358 -29.52 -38.69 18.81
C LEU A 358 -28.72 -39.99 18.90
N ALA A 359 -27.39 -39.92 18.79
CA ALA A 359 -26.52 -41.09 18.94
C ALA A 359 -26.57 -41.64 20.38
N ASN A 360 -26.58 -40.77 21.39
CA ASN A 360 -26.73 -41.18 22.79
C ASN A 360 -28.10 -41.81 23.05
N GLU A 361 -29.19 -41.22 22.54
CA GLU A 361 -30.54 -41.79 22.67
C GLU A 361 -30.62 -43.21 22.06
N ARG A 362 -30.00 -43.41 20.88
CA ARG A 362 -29.89 -44.75 20.26
C ARG A 362 -29.06 -45.72 21.10
N LEU A 363 -28.00 -45.24 21.74
CA LEU A 363 -27.15 -46.06 22.60
C LEU A 363 -27.92 -46.52 23.85
N GLU A 364 -28.65 -45.61 24.49
CA GLU A 364 -29.54 -45.92 25.62
C GLU A 364 -30.64 -46.93 25.22
N GLU A 365 -31.23 -46.78 24.03
CA GLU A 365 -32.21 -47.74 23.52
C GLU A 365 -31.58 -49.12 23.29
N LEU A 366 -30.38 -49.21 22.73
CA LEU A 366 -29.66 -50.46 22.55
C LEU A 366 -29.31 -51.13 23.89
N GLU A 367 -28.91 -50.35 24.89
CA GLU A 367 -28.67 -50.87 26.25
C GLU A 367 -29.94 -51.43 26.88
N ARG A 368 -31.06 -50.72 26.73
CA ARG A 368 -32.37 -51.19 27.18
C ARG A 368 -32.78 -52.49 26.47
N LEU A 369 -32.59 -52.58 25.16
CA LEU A 369 -32.88 -53.80 24.39
C LEU A 369 -31.99 -54.96 24.82
N LYS A 370 -30.69 -54.73 25.07
CA LYS A 370 -29.78 -55.75 25.62
C LYS A 370 -30.23 -56.25 26.98
N GLN A 371 -30.71 -55.37 27.85
CA GLN A 371 -31.23 -55.75 29.17
C GLN A 371 -32.48 -56.64 29.04
N VAL A 372 -33.41 -56.28 28.14
CA VAL A 372 -34.60 -57.10 27.85
C VAL A 372 -34.20 -58.46 27.26
N GLN A 373 -33.27 -58.48 26.30
CA GLN A 373 -32.75 -59.72 25.71
C GLN A 373 -32.16 -60.64 26.79
N ALA A 374 -31.31 -60.11 27.66
CA ALA A 374 -30.72 -60.88 28.76
C ALA A 374 -31.79 -61.42 29.73
N GLY A 375 -32.88 -60.68 29.96
CA GLY A 375 -34.03 -61.15 30.73
C GLY A 375 -34.75 -62.32 30.05
N LEU A 376 -35.04 -62.18 28.76
CA LEU A 376 -35.68 -63.24 27.97
C LEU A 376 -34.81 -64.50 27.88
N GLU A 377 -33.49 -64.35 27.74
CA GLU A 377 -32.55 -65.48 27.74
C GLU A 377 -32.58 -66.25 29.07
N LYS A 378 -32.65 -65.54 30.21
CA LYS A 378 -32.82 -66.17 31.53
C LYS A 378 -34.14 -66.92 31.62
N GLU A 379 -35.25 -66.31 31.21
CA GLU A 379 -36.56 -66.99 31.19
C GLU A 379 -36.55 -68.23 30.30
N ILE A 380 -35.87 -68.18 29.15
CA ILE A 380 -35.73 -69.33 28.24
C ILE A 380 -34.96 -70.45 28.94
N ILE A 381 -33.88 -70.12 29.66
CA ILE A 381 -33.09 -71.11 30.42
C ILE A 381 -33.94 -71.74 31.52
N GLU A 382 -34.69 -70.95 32.28
CA GLU A 382 -35.59 -71.42 33.35
C GLU A 382 -36.69 -72.32 32.80
N LYS A 383 -37.38 -71.88 31.72
CA LYS A 383 -38.43 -72.67 31.05
C LYS A 383 -37.88 -73.98 30.49
N LYS A 384 -36.68 -73.98 29.89
CA LYS A 384 -36.00 -75.21 29.45
C LYS A 384 -35.68 -76.14 30.62
N GLY A 385 -35.26 -75.59 31.77
CA GLY A 385 -35.04 -76.37 32.99
C GLY A 385 -36.31 -77.01 33.52
N LEU A 386 -37.41 -76.25 33.53
CA LEU A 386 -38.73 -76.75 33.91
C LEU A 386 -39.21 -77.88 33.00
N ILE A 387 -39.08 -77.71 31.67
CA ILE A 387 -39.43 -78.74 30.68
C ILE A 387 -38.64 -80.02 30.95
N ARG A 388 -37.32 -79.96 31.14
CA ARG A 388 -36.51 -81.15 31.45
C ARG A 388 -36.95 -81.85 32.74
N ASN A 389 -37.31 -81.08 33.77
CA ASN A 389 -37.81 -81.65 35.02
C ASN A 389 -39.16 -82.34 34.82
N GLN A 390 -40.07 -81.73 34.06
CA GLN A 390 -41.34 -82.35 33.68
C GLN A 390 -41.13 -83.62 32.84
N GLU A 391 -40.22 -83.60 31.88
CA GLU A 391 -39.84 -84.78 31.09
C GLU A 391 -39.30 -85.90 31.98
N TYR A 392 -38.46 -85.58 32.96
CA TYR A 392 -37.96 -86.53 33.95
C TYR A 392 -39.10 -87.15 34.77
N GLN A 393 -40.01 -86.33 35.31
CA GLN A 393 -41.18 -86.79 36.06
C GLN A 393 -42.11 -87.67 35.20
N ILE A 394 -42.35 -87.30 33.94
CA ILE A 394 -43.14 -88.10 33.01
C ILE A 394 -42.49 -89.47 32.79
N ASN A 395 -41.17 -89.53 32.64
CA ASN A 395 -40.44 -90.78 32.49
C ASN A 395 -40.55 -91.65 33.74
N GLU A 396 -40.36 -91.09 34.94
CA GLU A 396 -40.55 -91.81 36.22
C GLU A 396 -41.99 -92.30 36.42
N LEU A 397 -42.98 -91.47 36.12
CA LEU A 397 -44.39 -91.88 36.17
C LEU A 397 -44.69 -92.96 35.15
N THR A 398 -44.07 -92.91 33.96
CA THR A 398 -44.25 -93.93 32.93
C THR A 398 -43.60 -95.25 33.33
N THR A 399 -42.41 -95.22 33.94
CA THR A 399 -41.74 -96.44 34.43
C THR A 399 -42.51 -97.04 35.60
N THR A 400 -42.90 -96.25 36.59
CA THR A 400 -43.73 -96.72 37.73
C THR A 400 -45.07 -97.27 37.25
N ARG A 401 -45.74 -96.61 36.30
CA ARG A 401 -46.97 -97.12 35.68
C ARG A 401 -46.76 -98.48 35.00
N LYS A 402 -45.67 -98.65 34.24
CA LYS A 402 -45.33 -99.94 33.60
C LYS A 402 -45.11 -101.06 34.63
N HIS A 403 -44.45 -100.75 35.75
CA HIS A 403 -44.25 -101.73 36.84
C HIS A 403 -45.59 -102.10 37.49
N ALA A 404 -46.43 -101.12 37.82
CA ALA A 404 -47.76 -101.36 38.38
C ALA A 404 -48.67 -102.14 37.41
N GLU A 405 -48.62 -101.84 36.10
CA GLU A 405 -49.31 -102.59 35.06
C GLU A 405 -48.83 -104.05 34.98
N TYR A 406 -47.53 -104.30 35.12
CA TYR A 406 -46.97 -105.65 35.16
C TYR A 406 -47.44 -106.42 36.41
N ASP A 407 -47.35 -105.81 37.59
CA ASP A 407 -47.79 -106.43 38.84
C ASP A 407 -49.29 -106.74 38.82
N ALA A 408 -50.10 -105.82 38.27
CA ALA A 408 -51.54 -106.03 38.06
C ALA A 408 -51.81 -107.21 37.11
N ARG A 409 -51.06 -107.34 36.00
CA ARG A 409 -51.17 -108.51 35.10
C ARG A 409 -50.82 -109.81 35.80
N VAL A 410 -49.73 -109.84 36.57
CA VAL A 410 -49.31 -111.03 37.33
C VAL A 410 -50.36 -111.42 38.37
N LEU A 411 -50.93 -110.45 39.07
CA LEU A 411 -52.01 -110.69 40.04
C LEU A 411 -53.29 -111.19 39.35
N ALA A 412 -53.66 -110.61 38.21
CA ALA A 412 -54.80 -111.06 37.42
C ALA A 412 -54.62 -112.53 36.97
N GLN A 413 -53.44 -112.90 36.48
CA GLN A 413 -53.12 -114.29 36.11
C GLN A 413 -53.18 -115.24 37.31
N LYS A 414 -52.67 -114.84 38.48
CA LYS A 414 -52.77 -115.63 39.72
C LYS A 414 -54.22 -115.83 40.17
N LEU A 415 -55.04 -114.77 40.04
CA LEU A 415 -56.46 -114.81 40.38
C LEU A 415 -57.22 -115.75 39.44
N GLU A 416 -56.96 -115.68 38.14
CA GLU A 416 -57.51 -116.58 37.12
C GLU A 416 -57.11 -118.04 37.40
N ALA A 417 -55.83 -118.32 37.65
CA ALA A 417 -55.38 -119.66 38.02
C ALA A 417 -56.02 -120.16 39.34
N ALA A 418 -56.25 -119.29 40.32
CA ALA A 418 -56.96 -119.63 41.55
C ALA A 418 -58.44 -119.92 41.31
N ARG A 419 -59.11 -119.15 40.42
CA ARG A 419 -60.49 -119.43 39.99
C ARG A 419 -60.59 -120.76 39.26
N GLU A 420 -59.70 -121.05 38.31
CA GLU A 420 -59.68 -122.35 37.63
C GLU A 420 -59.47 -123.52 38.60
N ARG A 421 -58.59 -123.35 39.62
CA ARG A 421 -58.43 -124.37 40.67
C ARG A 421 -59.72 -124.54 41.46
N GLN A 422 -60.34 -123.44 41.87
CA GLN A 422 -61.62 -123.46 42.58
C GLN A 422 -62.74 -124.10 41.73
N GLU A 423 -62.81 -123.83 40.43
CA GLU A 423 -63.75 -124.46 39.50
C GLU A 423 -63.50 -125.95 39.40
N ARG A 424 -62.24 -126.41 39.19
CA ARG A 424 -61.88 -127.84 39.21
C ARG A 424 -62.22 -128.51 40.54
N ASP A 425 -61.92 -127.86 41.66
CA ASP A 425 -62.25 -128.36 42.99
C ASP A 425 -63.77 -128.43 43.19
N HIS A 426 -64.52 -127.45 42.67
CA HIS A 426 -65.98 -127.43 42.71
C HIS A 426 -66.59 -128.55 41.84
N GLU A 427 -66.10 -128.74 40.61
CA GLU A 427 -66.45 -129.85 39.72
C GLU A 427 -66.17 -131.20 40.39
N ALA A 428 -64.99 -131.38 40.99
CA ALA A 428 -64.62 -132.60 41.71
C ALA A 428 -65.53 -132.85 42.93
N ILE A 429 -65.90 -131.79 43.68
CA ILE A 429 -66.84 -131.90 44.80
C ILE A 429 -68.24 -132.30 44.30
N GLU A 430 -68.73 -131.70 43.20
CA GLU A 430 -70.01 -132.05 42.59
C GLU A 430 -70.01 -133.49 42.06
N GLU A 431 -68.94 -133.96 41.43
CA GLU A 431 -68.77 -135.37 41.05
C GLU A 431 -68.82 -136.31 42.26
N LEU A 432 -68.13 -135.98 43.35
CA LEU A 432 -68.17 -136.77 44.58
C LEU A 432 -69.56 -136.76 45.24
N ARG A 433 -70.27 -135.64 45.18
CA ARG A 433 -71.67 -135.54 45.64
C ARG A 433 -72.60 -136.40 44.80
N ASN A 434 -72.46 -136.39 43.48
CA ASN A 434 -73.24 -137.26 42.59
C ASN A 434 -72.97 -138.75 42.86
N LYS A 435 -71.71 -139.14 43.10
CA LYS A 435 -71.33 -140.52 43.48
C LYS A 435 -71.83 -140.96 44.86
N LEU A 436 -72.20 -140.04 45.74
CA LEU A 436 -72.78 -140.32 47.06
C LEU A 436 -74.33 -140.35 47.02
N GLN A 437 -74.95 -139.91 45.93
CA GLN A 437 -76.40 -139.93 45.72
C GLN A 437 -76.88 -141.09 44.83
N GLU A 438 -75.98 -141.73 44.08
CA GLU A 438 -76.14 -143.12 43.57
C GLU A 438 -75.88 -144.14 44.68
#